data_AF-A0A4P5XJG4-F1
#
_entry.id   AF-A0A4P5XJG4-F1
#
_cell.length_a   1.000
_cell.length_b   1.000
_cell.length_c   1.000
_cell.angle_alpha   90.00
_cell.angle_beta   90.00
_cell.angle_gamma   90.00
#
_symmetry.space_group_name_H-M   'P 1'
#
loop_
_entity.id
_entity.type
_entity.pdbx_description
1 polymer ?
#
loop_
_entity_poly.entity_id
_entity_poly.type
_entity_poly.pdbx_seq_one_letter_code
_entity_poly.pdbx_strand_id
1 'polypeptide(L)'
;MSILRSSNPILAEGRLEEALRSSPNSQATVTVAGVVNKTTLCLAVAVVFGALGNAFVTANQSSVFMVSMASFVVSLGVGFALFGRPSWAIFLAPIYAAVQGFFMGAVGVVLDTILQSKGIALTGGIALQAFIMTAGVALTCLILYRSGAVRITQRGAFILWACVLGIGVTYLISFVLNRCGVTTPFISLPDQTGGSTGAYIGLAINGLILVVAAFTFIADIQQVDQASKEGAPASSEWYLAYGLTVSLVWIYFESMKIIFRLAMIFGGKRD
;
A
#
# COMPACT_ATOMS: atom_id res chain seq x y z
N MET A 1 -19.60 -16.53 54.15
CA MET A 1 -19.97 -15.15 54.50
C MET A 1 -19.56 -14.25 53.34
N SER A 2 -20.51 -13.84 52.48
CA SER A 2 -20.25 -12.91 51.39
C SER A 2 -20.35 -11.47 51.92
N ILE A 3 -19.23 -10.74 51.86
CA ILE A 3 -19.04 -9.48 52.60
C ILE A 3 -19.39 -8.25 51.74
N LEU A 4 -20.08 -8.38 50.61
CA LEU A 4 -20.35 -7.23 49.73
C LEU A 4 -21.75 -7.24 49.12
N ARG A 5 -22.79 -7.31 49.96
CA ARG A 5 -24.15 -6.96 49.52
C ARG A 5 -24.37 -5.47 49.70
N SER A 6 -24.07 -4.69 48.66
CA SER A 6 -24.33 -3.25 48.64
C SER A 6 -25.81 -2.99 48.37
N SER A 7 -26.50 -2.32 49.29
CA SER A 7 -27.91 -1.89 49.13
C SER A 7 -28.08 -0.68 48.21
N ASN A 8 -27.01 -0.26 47.53
CA ASN A 8 -27.03 0.90 46.65
C ASN A 8 -27.61 0.52 45.28
N PRO A 9 -28.74 1.10 44.84
CA PRO A 9 -29.38 0.75 43.57
C PRO A 9 -28.52 1.03 42.32
N ILE A 10 -27.47 1.85 42.44
CA ILE A 10 -26.46 2.06 41.37
C ILE A 10 -25.46 0.90 41.26
N LEU A 11 -25.16 0.22 42.37
CA LEU A 11 -24.17 -0.86 42.46
C LEU A 11 -24.81 -2.25 42.54
N ALA A 12 -26.08 -2.37 42.15
CA ALA A 12 -26.76 -3.66 42.07
C ALA A 12 -25.94 -4.61 41.20
N GLU A 13 -25.80 -5.86 41.65
CA GLU A 13 -24.84 -6.85 41.12
C GLU A 13 -24.95 -7.01 39.60
N GLY A 14 -26.17 -6.95 39.05
CA GLY A 14 -26.39 -7.01 37.60
C GLY A 14 -25.92 -5.76 36.83
N ARG A 15 -25.98 -4.56 37.42
CA ARG A 15 -25.52 -3.30 36.81
C ARG A 15 -23.99 -3.17 36.89
N LEU A 16 -23.39 -3.65 37.98
CA LEU A 16 -21.94 -3.71 38.12
C LEU A 16 -21.36 -4.79 37.20
N GLU A 17 -21.97 -5.98 37.12
CA GLU A 17 -21.58 -6.98 36.12
C GLU A 17 -21.78 -6.46 34.70
N GLU A 18 -22.84 -5.72 34.42
CA GLU A 18 -23.05 -5.12 33.10
C GLU A 18 -22.06 -3.98 32.82
N ALA A 19 -21.68 -3.18 33.83
CA ALA A 19 -20.61 -2.17 33.76
C ALA A 19 -19.20 -2.77 33.66
N LEU A 20 -18.98 -3.96 34.22
CA LEU A 20 -17.73 -4.73 34.11
C LEU A 20 -17.66 -5.50 32.79
N ARG A 21 -18.79 -6.01 32.27
CA ARG A 21 -18.93 -6.59 30.93
C ARG A 21 -18.84 -5.52 29.84
N SER A 22 -19.34 -4.31 30.11
CA SER A 22 -19.20 -3.12 29.27
C SER A 22 -17.96 -2.28 29.61
N SER A 23 -17.09 -2.76 30.50
CA SER A 23 -15.73 -2.25 30.58
C SER A 23 -15.07 -2.53 29.22
N PRO A 24 -14.54 -1.53 28.51
CA PRO A 24 -13.99 -1.66 27.16
C PRO A 24 -12.64 -2.40 27.13
N ASN A 25 -12.49 -3.39 28.02
CA ASN A 25 -11.38 -4.30 28.16
C ASN A 25 -11.84 -5.77 28.27
N SER A 26 -13.09 -6.10 27.85
CA SER A 26 -13.26 -7.36 27.13
C SER A 26 -12.21 -7.34 26.03
N GLN A 27 -11.18 -8.19 26.13
CA GLN A 27 -10.05 -8.25 25.22
C GLN A 27 -10.59 -8.21 23.78
N ALA A 28 -10.65 -7.02 23.19
CA ALA A 28 -11.20 -6.87 21.86
C ALA A 28 -10.27 -7.69 20.97
N THR A 29 -10.82 -8.71 20.33
CA THR A 29 -10.07 -9.56 19.41
C THR A 29 -10.06 -8.90 18.05
N VAL A 30 -9.04 -9.19 17.25
CA VAL A 30 -8.95 -8.73 15.87
C VAL A 30 -10.18 -9.17 15.10
N THR A 31 -10.85 -8.21 14.47
CA THR A 31 -11.95 -8.46 13.55
C THR A 31 -11.54 -8.11 12.12
N VAL A 32 -11.96 -8.94 11.16
CA VAL A 32 -11.75 -8.64 9.73
C VAL A 32 -12.39 -7.29 9.37
N ALA A 33 -13.59 -7.00 9.91
CA ALA A 33 -14.27 -5.74 9.68
C ALA A 33 -13.49 -4.53 10.25
N GLY A 34 -12.89 -4.66 11.44
CA GLY A 34 -12.06 -3.61 12.05
C GLY A 34 -10.82 -3.31 11.23
N VAL A 35 -10.12 -4.34 10.73
CA VAL A 35 -8.97 -4.17 9.83
C VAL A 35 -9.37 -3.50 8.53
N VAL A 36 -10.48 -3.93 7.91
CA VAL A 36 -10.99 -3.33 6.67
C VAL A 36 -11.32 -1.85 6.90
N ASN A 37 -12.02 -1.50 7.98
CA ASN A 37 -12.37 -0.11 8.27
C ASN A 37 -11.13 0.78 8.47
N LYS A 38 -10.12 0.29 9.19
CA LYS A 38 -8.84 1.00 9.38
C LYS A 38 -8.05 1.15 8.09
N THR A 39 -8.05 0.12 7.24
CA THR A 39 -7.42 0.17 5.92
C THR A 39 -8.12 1.21 5.04
N THR A 40 -9.46 1.21 5.00
CA THR A 40 -10.26 2.21 4.27
C THR A 40 -9.97 3.63 4.76
N LEU A 41 -9.84 3.83 6.07
CA LEU A 41 -9.44 5.12 6.64
C LEU A 41 -8.05 5.54 6.16
N CYS A 42 -7.07 4.63 6.17
CA CYS A 42 -5.74 4.91 5.65
C CYS A 42 -5.77 5.26 4.15
N LEU A 43 -6.54 4.52 3.34
CA LEU A 43 -6.70 4.81 1.92
C LEU A 43 -7.38 6.17 1.68
N ALA A 44 -8.39 6.53 2.46
CA ALA A 44 -9.03 7.84 2.38
C ALA A 44 -8.04 8.97 2.66
N VAL A 45 -7.21 8.80 3.71
CA VAL A 45 -6.11 9.72 4.01
C VAL A 45 -5.13 9.79 2.82
N ALA A 46 -4.74 8.65 2.25
CA ALA A 46 -3.83 8.61 1.11
C ALA A 46 -4.40 9.35 -0.12
N VAL A 47 -5.69 9.22 -0.41
CA VAL A 47 -6.35 9.94 -1.51
C VAL A 47 -6.34 11.46 -1.29
N VAL A 48 -6.70 11.91 -0.09
CA VAL A 48 -6.69 13.34 0.25
C VAL A 48 -5.28 13.92 0.12
N PHE A 49 -4.29 13.25 0.70
CA PHE A 49 -2.90 13.69 0.60
C PHE A 49 -2.34 13.56 -0.82
N GLY A 50 -2.82 12.61 -1.62
CA GLY A 50 -2.47 12.50 -3.04
C GLY A 50 -2.98 13.69 -3.86
N ALA A 51 -4.18 14.18 -3.60
CA ALA A 51 -4.65 15.42 -4.20
C ALA A 51 -3.78 16.62 -3.80
N LEU A 52 -3.38 16.70 -2.52
CA LEU A 52 -2.46 17.74 -2.03
C LEU A 52 -1.08 17.65 -2.69
N GLY A 53 -0.53 16.44 -2.82
CA GLY A 53 0.76 16.20 -3.47
C GLY A 53 0.74 16.57 -4.95
N ASN A 54 -0.36 16.24 -5.64
CA ASN A 54 -0.59 16.64 -7.01
C ASN A 54 -0.62 18.18 -7.15
N ALA A 55 -1.44 18.87 -6.34
CA ALA A 55 -1.52 20.33 -6.36
C ALA A 55 -0.17 21.01 -6.04
N PHE A 56 0.56 20.49 -5.05
CA PHE A 56 1.84 21.04 -4.62
C PHE A 56 2.92 20.94 -5.70
N VAL A 57 3.06 19.76 -6.33
CA VAL A 57 4.06 19.53 -7.38
C VAL A 57 3.69 20.23 -8.68
N THR A 58 2.40 20.33 -9.00
CA THR A 58 1.92 21.13 -10.15
C THR A 58 2.32 22.60 -10.00
N ALA A 59 2.27 23.15 -8.78
CA ALA A 59 2.74 24.51 -8.51
C ALA A 59 4.27 24.62 -8.42
N ASN A 60 4.97 23.59 -7.96
CA ASN A 60 6.41 23.61 -7.69
C ASN A 60 7.10 22.34 -8.21
N GLN A 61 7.37 22.30 -9.51
CA GLN A 61 7.92 21.11 -10.15
C GLN A 61 9.36 20.77 -9.68
N SER A 62 10.12 21.74 -9.18
CA SER A 62 11.45 21.52 -8.58
C SER A 62 11.40 20.72 -7.28
N SER A 63 10.26 20.68 -6.59
CA SER A 63 10.10 20.01 -5.30
C SER A 63 10.00 18.49 -5.38
N VAL A 64 9.86 17.90 -6.58
CA VAL A 64 9.69 16.46 -6.80
C VAL A 64 10.77 15.62 -6.10
N PHE A 65 12.02 16.07 -6.17
CA PHE A 65 13.13 15.38 -5.53
C PHE A 65 13.00 15.37 -4.01
N MET A 66 12.67 16.53 -3.42
CA MET A 66 12.46 16.68 -1.98
C MET A 66 11.31 15.79 -1.49
N VAL A 67 10.19 15.78 -2.23
CA VAL A 67 9.03 14.93 -1.92
C VAL A 67 9.41 13.45 -1.98
N SER A 68 10.11 13.04 -3.04
CA SER A 68 10.54 11.65 -3.19
C SER A 68 11.46 11.19 -2.07
N MET A 69 12.39 12.06 -1.65
CA MET A 69 13.32 11.74 -0.57
C MET A 69 12.62 11.70 0.80
N ALA A 70 11.74 12.66 1.07
CA ALA A 70 10.96 12.68 2.30
C ALA A 70 10.11 11.41 2.42
N SER A 71 9.44 11.01 1.35
CA SER A 71 8.62 9.80 1.34
C SER A 71 9.43 8.53 1.48
N PHE A 72 10.61 8.44 0.87
CA PHE A 72 11.54 7.32 1.07
C PHE A 72 11.98 7.19 2.54
N VAL A 73 12.43 8.29 3.15
CA VAL A 73 12.91 8.30 4.54
C VAL A 73 11.79 7.95 5.52
N VAL A 74 10.60 8.52 5.35
CA VAL A 74 9.45 8.21 6.21
C VAL A 74 9.04 6.76 6.08
N SER A 75 9.05 6.20 4.87
CA SER A 75 8.62 4.81 4.65
C SER A 75 9.57 3.81 5.27
N LEU A 76 10.88 4.04 5.14
CA LEU A 76 11.87 3.25 5.84
C LEU A 76 11.74 3.41 7.35
N GLY A 77 11.61 4.66 7.84
CA GLY A 77 11.47 4.95 9.27
C GLY A 77 10.26 4.27 9.89
N VAL A 78 9.10 4.32 9.24
CA VAL A 78 7.88 3.64 9.68
C VAL A 78 8.07 2.12 9.65
N GLY A 79 8.65 1.57 8.59
CA GLY A 79 8.92 0.13 8.48
C GLY A 79 9.80 -0.38 9.62
N PHE A 80 10.93 0.29 9.89
CA PHE A 80 11.82 -0.08 11.01
C PHE A 80 11.17 0.11 12.38
N ALA A 81 10.41 1.20 12.58
CA ALA A 81 9.73 1.46 13.83
C ALA A 81 8.67 0.39 14.13
N LEU A 82 7.89 -0.03 13.13
CA LEU A 82 6.87 -1.06 13.29
C LEU A 82 7.45 -2.47 13.42
N PHE A 83 8.63 -2.74 12.85
CA PHE A 83 9.35 -3.98 13.07
C PHE A 83 9.76 -4.14 14.56
N GLY A 84 10.18 -3.05 15.21
CA GLY A 84 10.53 -3.07 16.63
C GLY A 84 9.32 -2.96 17.57
N ARG A 85 8.29 -2.19 17.21
CA ARG A 85 7.12 -1.90 18.05
C ARG A 85 5.82 -1.88 17.24
N PRO A 86 5.16 -3.04 17.04
CA PRO A 86 3.93 -3.10 16.24
C PRO A 86 2.75 -2.35 16.88
N SER A 87 2.77 -2.11 18.20
CA SER A 87 1.74 -1.33 18.90
C SER A 87 1.68 0.14 18.47
N TRP A 88 2.74 0.67 17.85
CA TRP A 88 2.79 2.05 17.36
C TRP A 88 2.05 2.24 16.03
N ALA A 89 1.53 1.15 15.43
CA ALA A 89 0.80 1.19 14.17
C ALA A 89 -0.40 2.14 14.18
N ILE A 90 -1.03 2.37 15.34
CA ILE A 90 -2.15 3.32 15.46
C ILE A 90 -1.76 4.75 15.04
N PHE A 91 -0.53 5.17 15.31
CA PHE A 91 -0.03 6.50 14.94
C PHE A 91 0.71 6.48 13.61
N LEU A 92 1.51 5.44 13.38
CA LEU A 92 2.38 5.36 12.21
C LEU A 92 1.64 5.00 10.92
N ALA A 93 0.56 4.21 10.98
CA ALA A 93 -0.17 3.80 9.78
C ALA A 93 -0.85 4.99 9.06
N PRO A 94 -1.58 5.90 9.74
CA PRO A 94 -2.12 7.10 9.10
C PRO A 94 -1.03 8.04 8.57
N ILE A 95 0.08 8.20 9.30
CA ILE A 95 1.22 9.04 8.86
C ILE A 95 1.82 8.46 7.58
N TYR A 96 2.06 7.15 7.55
CA TYR A 96 2.53 6.47 6.35
C TYR A 96 1.58 6.68 5.18
N ALA A 97 0.28 6.49 5.39
CA ALA A 97 -0.72 6.67 4.35
C ALA A 97 -0.77 8.11 3.82
N ALA A 98 -0.64 9.12 4.69
CA ALA A 98 -0.57 10.51 4.28
C ALA A 98 0.68 10.79 3.42
N VAL A 99 1.85 10.37 3.87
CA VAL A 99 3.12 10.62 3.15
C VAL A 99 3.20 9.85 1.83
N GLN A 100 2.71 8.61 1.82
CA GLN A 100 2.62 7.80 0.59
C GLN A 100 1.58 8.34 -0.38
N GLY A 101 0.41 8.76 0.12
CA GLY A 101 -0.58 9.45 -0.70
C GLY A 101 0.02 10.65 -1.40
N PHE A 102 0.67 11.53 -0.64
CA PHE A 102 1.33 12.73 -1.17
C PHE A 102 2.40 12.39 -2.22
N PHE A 103 3.23 11.39 -1.94
CA PHE A 103 4.23 10.89 -2.89
C PHE A 103 3.60 10.42 -4.21
N MET A 104 2.56 9.61 -4.11
CA MET A 104 1.89 9.05 -5.28
C MET A 104 1.22 10.14 -6.13
N GLY A 105 0.64 11.16 -5.49
CA GLY A 105 0.13 12.35 -6.16
C GLY A 105 1.22 13.12 -6.93
N ALA A 106 2.38 13.31 -6.29
CA ALA A 106 3.55 13.93 -6.91
C ALA A 106 4.08 13.14 -8.10
N VAL A 107 4.22 11.82 -7.96
CA VAL A 107 4.65 10.92 -9.04
C VAL A 107 3.67 10.96 -10.20
N GLY A 108 2.35 11.01 -9.93
CA GLY A 108 1.33 11.12 -10.96
C GLY A 108 1.53 12.32 -11.88
N VAL A 109 1.78 13.50 -11.30
CA VAL A 109 2.06 14.74 -12.06
C VAL A 109 3.32 14.60 -12.90
N VAL A 110 4.38 14.01 -12.35
CA VAL A 110 5.65 13.80 -13.06
C VAL A 110 5.43 12.90 -14.27
N LEU A 111 4.74 11.77 -14.10
CA LEU A 111 4.47 10.85 -15.20
C LEU A 111 3.56 11.48 -16.26
N ASP A 112 2.51 12.21 -15.87
CA ASP A 112 1.63 12.93 -16.80
C ASP A 112 2.42 14.01 -17.58
N THR A 113 3.33 14.74 -16.93
CA THR A 113 4.15 15.76 -17.59
C THR A 113 5.12 15.13 -18.60
N ILE A 114 5.69 13.97 -18.27
CA ILE A 114 6.54 13.21 -19.21
C ILE A 114 5.73 12.78 -20.44
N LEU A 115 4.49 12.31 -20.26
CA LEU A 115 3.63 11.91 -21.39
C LEU A 115 3.20 13.10 -22.24
N GLN A 116 2.87 14.23 -21.61
CA GLN A 116 2.54 15.47 -22.31
C GLN A 116 3.71 15.98 -23.16
N SER A 117 4.96 15.87 -22.65
CA SER A 117 6.16 16.22 -23.42
C SER A 117 6.33 15.40 -24.71
N LYS A 118 5.65 14.25 -24.80
CA LYS A 118 5.63 13.36 -25.97
C LYS A 118 4.35 13.47 -26.80
N GLY A 119 3.49 14.44 -26.48
CA GLY A 119 2.21 14.64 -27.17
C GLY A 119 1.13 13.60 -26.84
N ILE A 120 1.30 12.83 -25.75
CA ILE A 120 0.37 11.78 -25.33
C ILE A 120 -0.49 12.33 -24.19
N ALA A 121 -1.80 12.46 -24.43
CA ALA A 121 -2.75 12.88 -23.41
C ALA A 121 -3.63 11.68 -23.00
N LEU A 122 -3.59 11.32 -21.71
CA LEU A 122 -4.54 10.37 -21.15
C LEU A 122 -5.74 11.09 -20.59
N THR A 123 -6.93 10.72 -21.05
CA THR A 123 -8.18 11.19 -20.49
C THR A 123 -8.27 10.78 -19.01
N GLY A 124 -8.36 11.77 -18.13
CA GLY A 124 -8.44 11.57 -16.67
C GLY A 124 -7.10 11.42 -15.93
N GLY A 125 -5.96 11.47 -16.64
CA GLY A 125 -4.62 11.34 -16.06
C GLY A 125 -4.26 9.92 -15.62
N ILE A 126 -2.96 9.65 -15.44
CA ILE A 126 -2.47 8.32 -15.03
C ILE A 126 -2.98 7.92 -13.65
N ALA A 127 -3.10 8.89 -12.74
CA ALA A 127 -3.46 8.64 -11.35
C ALA A 127 -4.85 7.99 -11.21
N LEU A 128 -5.84 8.46 -11.98
CA LEU A 128 -7.21 7.94 -11.95
C LEU A 128 -7.28 6.54 -12.58
N GLN A 129 -6.60 6.34 -13.71
CA GLN A 129 -6.58 5.04 -14.38
C GLN A 129 -5.90 3.97 -13.51
N ALA A 130 -4.80 4.34 -12.84
CA ALA A 130 -4.12 3.46 -11.89
C ALA A 130 -5.01 3.11 -10.69
N PHE A 131 -5.82 4.07 -10.23
CA PHE A 131 -6.77 3.83 -9.13
C PHE A 131 -7.82 2.79 -9.52
N ILE A 132 -8.41 2.92 -10.71
CA ILE A 132 -9.38 1.95 -11.24
C ILE A 132 -8.74 0.57 -11.41
N MET A 133 -7.53 0.50 -11.97
CA MET A 133 -6.79 -0.77 -12.11
C MET A 133 -6.51 -1.41 -10.76
N THR A 134 -6.06 -0.62 -9.77
CA THR A 134 -5.78 -1.10 -8.40
C THR A 134 -7.03 -1.64 -7.73
N ALA A 135 -8.15 -0.92 -7.84
CA ALA A 135 -9.44 -1.35 -7.32
C ALA A 135 -9.88 -2.66 -7.99
N GLY A 136 -9.72 -2.78 -9.31
CA GLY A 136 -9.99 -4.01 -10.05
C GLY A 136 -9.16 -5.19 -9.54
N VAL A 137 -7.84 -5.03 -9.43
CA VAL A 137 -6.92 -6.07 -8.93
C VAL A 137 -7.27 -6.46 -7.49
N ALA A 138 -7.49 -5.48 -6.60
CA ALA A 138 -7.83 -5.73 -5.21
C ALA A 138 -9.15 -6.49 -5.07
N LEU A 139 -10.19 -6.11 -5.83
CA LEU A 139 -11.47 -6.81 -5.85
C LEU A 139 -11.33 -8.23 -6.38
N THR A 140 -10.59 -8.43 -7.47
CA THR A 140 -10.31 -9.77 -8.00
C THR A 140 -9.58 -10.64 -6.98
N CYS A 141 -8.55 -10.10 -6.29
CA CYS A 141 -7.84 -10.82 -5.24
C CYS A 141 -8.76 -11.19 -4.07
N LEU A 142 -9.64 -10.28 -3.66
CA LEU A 142 -10.62 -10.54 -2.61
C LEU A 142 -11.58 -11.66 -3.00
N ILE A 143 -12.08 -11.66 -4.24
CA ILE A 143 -12.96 -12.71 -4.77
C ILE A 143 -12.23 -14.07 -4.83
N LEU A 144 -10.99 -14.09 -5.35
CA LEU A 144 -10.18 -15.31 -5.43
C LEU A 144 -9.84 -15.90 -4.06
N TYR A 145 -9.59 -15.04 -3.08
CA TYR A 145 -9.35 -15.48 -1.71
C TYR A 145 -10.63 -16.02 -1.06
N ARG A 146 -11.75 -15.30 -1.18
CA ARG A 146 -13.04 -15.73 -0.60
C ARG A 146 -13.61 -16.98 -1.24
N SER A 147 -13.41 -17.20 -2.53
CA SER A 147 -13.81 -18.45 -3.19
C SER A 147 -12.99 -19.66 -2.74
N GLY A 148 -11.89 -19.44 -2.00
CA GLY A 148 -10.97 -20.49 -1.59
C GLY A 148 -10.12 -21.03 -2.75
N ALA A 149 -10.20 -20.44 -3.93
CA ALA A 149 -9.44 -20.86 -5.11
C ALA A 149 -7.93 -20.67 -4.93
N VAL A 150 -7.52 -19.64 -4.17
CA VAL A 150 -6.11 -19.32 -3.92
C VAL A 150 -5.85 -19.22 -2.42
N ARG A 151 -4.92 -20.03 -1.93
CA ARG A 151 -4.36 -19.96 -0.57
C ARG A 151 -2.84 -20.07 -0.63
N ILE A 152 -2.16 -19.20 0.12
CA ILE A 152 -0.71 -19.22 0.22
C ILE A 152 -0.32 -20.25 1.29
N THR A 153 0.48 -21.24 0.90
CA THR A 153 1.08 -22.20 1.83
C THR A 153 2.34 -21.61 2.47
N GLN A 154 2.86 -22.22 3.54
CA GLN A 154 4.11 -21.75 4.17
C GLN A 154 5.29 -21.67 3.19
N ARG A 155 5.42 -22.66 2.29
CA ARG A 155 6.44 -22.65 1.23
C ARG A 155 6.21 -21.53 0.22
N GLY A 156 4.94 -21.29 -0.15
CA GLY A 156 4.56 -20.18 -1.01
C GLY A 156 4.87 -18.82 -0.39
N ALA A 157 4.64 -18.65 0.91
CA ALA A 157 4.97 -17.43 1.64
C ALA A 157 6.48 -17.17 1.65
N PHE A 158 7.31 -18.20 1.86
CA PHE A 158 8.77 -18.04 1.81
C PHE A 158 9.27 -17.59 0.44
N ILE A 159 8.76 -18.21 -0.64
CA ILE A 159 9.09 -17.81 -2.02
C ILE A 159 8.65 -16.37 -2.27
N LEU A 160 7.45 -16.01 -1.81
CA LEU A 160 6.93 -14.66 -1.96
C LEU A 160 7.79 -13.63 -1.24
N TRP A 161 8.20 -13.89 0.00
CA TRP A 161 9.15 -13.06 0.75
C TRP A 161 10.48 -12.91 0.03
N ALA A 162 11.02 -13.99 -0.55
CA ALA A 162 12.23 -13.94 -1.36
C ALA A 162 12.06 -13.06 -2.61
N CYS A 163 10.91 -13.13 -3.30
CA CYS A 163 10.59 -12.25 -4.42
C CYS A 163 10.49 -10.78 -3.99
N VAL A 164 9.78 -10.48 -2.90
CA VAL A 164 9.63 -9.12 -2.37
C VAL A 164 10.99 -8.53 -1.99
N LEU A 165 11.82 -9.28 -1.27
CA LEU A 165 13.18 -8.84 -0.90
C LEU A 165 14.06 -8.68 -2.14
N GLY A 166 14.00 -9.60 -3.10
CA GLY A 166 14.75 -9.50 -4.36
C GLY A 166 14.40 -8.25 -5.15
N ILE A 167 13.11 -7.92 -5.26
CA ILE A 167 12.63 -6.68 -5.90
C ILE A 167 13.11 -5.45 -5.12
N GLY A 168 12.98 -5.47 -3.79
CA GLY A 168 13.43 -4.38 -2.93
C GLY A 168 14.93 -4.10 -3.05
N VAL A 169 15.76 -5.14 -3.01
CA VAL A 169 17.22 -5.04 -3.21
C VAL A 169 17.54 -4.53 -4.61
N THR A 170 16.85 -5.02 -5.63
CA THR A 170 17.03 -4.57 -7.02
C THR A 170 16.75 -3.07 -7.17
N TYR A 171 15.66 -2.58 -6.55
CA TYR A 171 15.33 -1.15 -6.54
C TYR A 171 16.36 -0.33 -5.74
N LEU A 172 16.85 -0.84 -4.60
CA LEU A 172 17.87 -0.17 -3.80
C LEU A 172 19.20 -0.05 -4.56
N ILE A 173 19.67 -1.13 -5.19
CA ILE A 173 20.87 -1.12 -6.04
C ILE A 173 20.70 -0.12 -7.17
N SER A 174 19.53 -0.13 -7.83
CA SER A 174 19.24 0.80 -8.93
C SER A 174 19.25 2.25 -8.47
N PHE A 175 18.74 2.54 -7.28
CA PHE A 175 18.80 3.87 -6.68
C PHE A 175 20.24 4.33 -6.42
N VAL A 176 21.10 3.45 -5.87
CA VAL A 176 22.51 3.77 -5.59
C VAL A 176 23.29 3.97 -6.90
N LEU A 177 23.13 3.07 -7.87
CA LEU A 177 23.79 3.17 -9.18
C LEU A 177 23.39 4.44 -9.93
N ASN A 178 22.10 4.82 -9.88
CA ASN A 178 21.63 6.05 -10.48
C ASN A 178 22.30 7.30 -9.86
N ARG A 179 22.68 7.25 -8.57
CA ARG A 179 23.47 8.33 -7.94
C ARG A 179 24.92 8.36 -8.36
N CYS A 180 25.50 7.21 -8.71
CA CYS A 180 26.84 7.12 -9.29
C CYS A 180 26.88 7.48 -10.79
N GLY A 181 25.77 7.98 -11.36
CA GLY A 181 25.68 8.33 -12.78
C GLY A 181 25.52 7.13 -13.73
N VAL A 182 25.33 5.93 -13.19
CA VAL A 182 25.09 4.71 -13.98
C VAL A 182 23.59 4.52 -14.15
N THR A 183 23.07 4.68 -15.35
CA THR A 183 21.68 4.34 -15.68
C THR A 183 21.56 2.82 -15.78
N THR A 184 20.73 2.22 -14.94
CA THR A 184 20.43 0.78 -15.01
C THR A 184 19.40 0.53 -16.12
N PRO A 185 19.77 -0.18 -17.21
CA PRO A 185 18.82 -0.57 -18.23
C PRO A 185 17.67 -1.37 -17.63
N PHE A 186 16.47 -1.26 -18.20
CA PHE A 186 15.24 -2.00 -17.81
C PHE A 186 14.54 -1.57 -16.51
N ILE A 187 15.25 -1.04 -15.52
CA ILE A 187 14.65 -0.64 -14.22
C ILE A 187 14.28 0.85 -14.18
N SER A 188 15.07 1.74 -14.81
CA SER A 188 14.79 3.17 -14.85
C SER A 188 13.74 3.55 -15.91
N LEU A 189 12.76 4.37 -15.51
CA LEU A 189 11.66 4.88 -16.35
C LEU A 189 12.06 5.78 -17.55
N PRO A 190 13.14 6.61 -17.53
CA PRO A 190 13.33 7.63 -18.56
C PRO A 190 13.81 7.13 -19.93
N ASP A 191 14.57 6.04 -20.00
CA ASP A 191 15.41 5.73 -21.18
C ASP A 191 14.82 4.69 -22.15
N GLN A 192 13.50 4.50 -22.13
CA GLN A 192 12.81 3.47 -22.93
C GLN A 192 11.84 4.10 -23.93
N THR A 193 12.28 5.17 -24.59
CA THR A 193 11.47 5.89 -25.57
C THR A 193 11.47 5.16 -26.91
N GLY A 194 10.29 4.64 -27.29
CA GLY A 194 9.97 4.19 -28.65
C GLY A 194 10.24 2.70 -28.89
N GLY A 195 9.18 1.89 -28.88
CA GLY A 195 9.05 0.57 -29.54
C GLY A 195 10.17 -0.48 -29.41
N SER A 196 11.22 -0.21 -28.64
CA SER A 196 12.42 -1.03 -28.59
C SER A 196 12.17 -2.28 -27.76
N THR A 197 12.94 -3.34 -28.00
CA THR A 197 12.90 -4.58 -27.22
C THR A 197 12.97 -4.31 -25.70
N GLY A 198 13.65 -3.24 -25.28
CA GLY A 198 13.75 -2.84 -23.87
C GLY A 198 12.43 -2.32 -23.26
N ALA A 199 11.56 -1.66 -24.05
CA ALA A 199 10.28 -1.17 -23.57
C ALA A 199 9.33 -2.34 -23.23
N TYR A 200 9.29 -3.36 -24.10
CA TYR A 200 8.51 -4.58 -23.89
C TYR A 200 9.04 -5.43 -22.73
N ILE A 201 10.36 -5.58 -22.60
CA ILE A 201 10.99 -6.26 -21.46
C ILE A 201 10.60 -5.57 -20.15
N GLY A 202 10.68 -4.24 -20.09
CA GLY A 202 10.33 -3.51 -18.88
C GLY A 202 8.83 -3.56 -18.56
N LEU A 203 7.94 -3.63 -19.57
CA LEU A 203 6.52 -3.91 -19.34
C LEU A 203 6.30 -5.30 -18.73
N ALA A 204 6.96 -6.33 -19.26
CA ALA A 204 6.87 -7.69 -18.74
C ALA A 204 7.37 -7.78 -17.28
N ILE A 205 8.48 -7.10 -16.96
CA ILE A 205 9.00 -7.04 -15.58
C ILE A 205 7.98 -6.36 -14.65
N ASN A 206 7.40 -5.22 -15.01
CA ASN A 206 6.40 -4.56 -14.17
C ASN A 206 5.12 -5.42 -14.03
N GLY A 207 4.71 -6.11 -15.10
CA GLY A 207 3.63 -7.10 -15.03
C GLY A 207 3.92 -8.23 -14.04
N LEU A 208 5.13 -8.78 -14.04
CA LEU A 208 5.56 -9.79 -13.08
C LEU A 208 5.55 -9.25 -11.65
N ILE A 209 6.06 -8.03 -11.44
CA ILE A 209 6.08 -7.39 -10.12
C ILE A 209 4.65 -7.09 -9.64
N LEU A 210 3.74 -6.66 -10.51
CA LEU A 210 2.34 -6.48 -10.19
C LEU A 210 1.68 -7.80 -9.74
N VAL A 211 2.01 -8.92 -10.40
CA VAL A 211 1.54 -10.26 -9.99
C VAL A 211 2.08 -10.61 -8.60
N VAL A 212 3.36 -10.36 -8.33
CA VAL A 212 3.95 -10.57 -7.00
C VAL A 212 3.27 -9.68 -5.95
N ALA A 213 2.98 -8.42 -6.27
CA ALA A 213 2.27 -7.50 -5.39
C ALA A 213 0.83 -8.00 -5.11
N ALA A 214 0.13 -8.52 -6.12
CA ALA A 214 -1.19 -9.12 -5.96
C ALA A 214 -1.16 -10.38 -5.06
N PHE A 215 -0.16 -11.27 -5.22
CA PHE A 215 0.02 -12.40 -4.31
C PHE A 215 0.36 -11.96 -2.88
N THR A 216 1.13 -10.88 -2.73
CA THR A 216 1.43 -10.27 -1.42
C THR A 216 0.15 -9.77 -0.76
N PHE A 217 -0.71 -9.09 -1.52
CA PHE A 217 -2.02 -8.66 -1.03
C PHE A 217 -2.92 -9.83 -0.62
N ILE A 218 -2.92 -10.95 -1.37
CA ILE A 218 -3.64 -12.18 -0.96
C ILE A 218 -3.06 -12.76 0.34
N ALA A 219 -1.73 -12.78 0.48
CA ALA A 219 -1.07 -13.24 1.69
C ALA A 219 -1.41 -12.35 2.90
N ASP A 220 -1.55 -11.04 2.71
CA ASP A 220 -1.98 -10.10 3.75
C ASP A 220 -3.42 -10.36 4.19
N ILE A 221 -4.36 -10.56 3.24
CA ILE A 221 -5.74 -10.94 3.56
C ILE A 221 -5.77 -12.26 4.35
N GLN A 222 -4.95 -13.23 3.96
CA GLN A 222 -4.84 -14.50 4.68
C GLN A 222 -4.33 -14.33 6.12
N GLN A 223 -3.36 -13.44 6.34
CA GLN A 223 -2.87 -13.11 7.68
C GLN A 223 -3.96 -12.45 8.53
N VAL A 224 -4.79 -11.59 7.94
CA VAL A 224 -5.93 -10.98 8.64
C VAL A 224 -6.96 -12.02 9.08
N ASP A 225 -7.33 -12.94 8.20
CA ASP A 225 -8.27 -14.01 8.52
C ASP A 225 -7.71 -14.94 9.61
N GLN A 226 -6.43 -15.29 9.53
CA GLN A 226 -5.76 -16.12 10.54
C GLN A 226 -5.69 -15.42 11.90
N ALA A 227 -5.29 -14.14 11.94
CA ALA A 227 -5.21 -13.36 13.17
C ALA A 227 -6.58 -13.19 13.84
N SER A 228 -7.65 -13.09 13.05
CA SER A 228 -9.02 -13.04 13.57
C SER A 228 -9.44 -14.38 14.17
N LYS A 229 -9.11 -15.51 13.52
CA LYS A 229 -9.40 -16.86 14.04
C LYS A 229 -8.62 -17.22 15.30
N GLU A 230 -7.38 -16.77 15.40
CA GLU A 230 -6.51 -16.97 16.56
C GLU A 230 -6.86 -16.05 17.74
N GLY A 231 -7.77 -15.08 17.55
CA GLY A 231 -8.18 -14.15 18.60
C GLY A 231 -7.06 -13.18 18.99
N ALA A 232 -6.25 -12.74 18.02
CA ALA A 232 -5.16 -11.80 18.29
C ALA A 232 -5.66 -10.49 18.93
N PRO A 233 -4.83 -9.76 19.70
CA PRO A 233 -5.24 -8.51 20.36
C PRO A 233 -5.68 -7.43 19.36
N ALA A 234 -6.74 -6.67 19.66
CA ALA A 234 -7.26 -5.60 18.78
C ALA A 234 -6.23 -4.50 18.46
N SER A 235 -5.20 -4.32 19.29
CA SER A 235 -4.08 -3.42 18.98
C SER A 235 -3.39 -3.78 17.66
N SER A 236 -3.40 -5.07 17.29
CA SER A 236 -2.81 -5.59 16.06
C SER A 236 -3.62 -5.26 14.81
N GLU A 237 -4.88 -4.83 14.93
CA GLU A 237 -5.69 -4.45 13.77
C GLU A 237 -5.07 -3.30 12.97
N TRP A 238 -4.43 -2.34 13.65
CA TRP A 238 -3.73 -1.24 12.99
C TRP A 238 -2.47 -1.71 12.24
N TYR A 239 -1.77 -2.69 12.80
CA TYR A 239 -0.60 -3.28 12.16
C TYR A 239 -0.99 -4.07 10.90
N LEU A 240 -2.07 -4.86 11.00
CA LEU A 240 -2.62 -5.58 9.86
C LEU A 240 -3.16 -4.63 8.77
N ALA A 241 -3.85 -3.56 9.18
CA ALA A 241 -4.33 -2.53 8.24
C ALA A 241 -3.17 -1.79 7.56
N TYR A 242 -2.07 -1.55 8.29
CA TYR A 242 -0.84 -1.00 7.71
C TYR A 242 -0.28 -1.93 6.62
N GLY A 243 -0.15 -3.23 6.89
CA GLY A 243 0.31 -4.21 5.90
C GLY A 243 -0.52 -4.20 4.62
N LEU A 244 -1.86 -4.27 4.75
CA LEU A 244 -2.78 -4.15 3.62
C LEU A 244 -2.65 -2.82 2.87
N THR A 245 -2.43 -1.72 3.60
CA THR A 245 -2.22 -0.41 2.98
C THR A 245 -0.92 -0.37 2.18
N VAL A 246 0.17 -0.96 2.71
CA VAL A 246 1.46 -1.05 2.02
C VAL A 246 1.33 -1.84 0.72
N SER A 247 0.69 -3.00 0.74
CA SER A 247 0.50 -3.82 -0.47
C SER A 247 -0.42 -3.15 -1.49
N LEU A 248 -1.48 -2.45 -1.06
CA LEU A 248 -2.33 -1.67 -1.96
C LEU A 248 -1.59 -0.49 -2.61
N VAL A 249 -0.78 0.25 -1.83
CA VAL A 249 0.07 1.34 -2.35
C VAL A 249 1.09 0.80 -3.35
N TRP A 250 1.63 -0.40 -3.10
CA TRP A 250 2.54 -1.05 -4.02
C TRP A 250 1.85 -1.43 -5.34
N ILE A 251 0.69 -2.08 -5.28
CA ILE A 251 -0.13 -2.37 -6.46
C ILE A 251 -0.40 -1.09 -7.25
N TYR A 252 -0.79 -0.01 -6.56
CA TYR A 252 -1.05 1.28 -7.19
C TYR A 252 0.17 1.82 -7.95
N PHE A 253 1.35 1.80 -7.33
CA PHE A 253 2.59 2.25 -7.98
C PHE A 253 2.94 1.42 -9.22
N GLU A 254 2.77 0.10 -9.15
CA GLU A 254 2.98 -0.78 -10.30
C GLU A 254 1.94 -0.55 -11.41
N SER A 255 0.68 -0.32 -11.05
CA SER A 255 -0.38 0.05 -12.01
C SER A 255 -0.04 1.35 -12.73
N MET A 256 0.43 2.39 -12.01
CA MET A 256 0.88 3.65 -12.64
C MET A 256 2.00 3.41 -13.65
N LYS A 257 3.02 2.60 -13.28
CA LYS A 257 4.15 2.28 -14.16
C LYS A 257 3.72 1.50 -15.40
N ILE A 258 2.79 0.55 -15.25
CA ILE A 258 2.25 -0.22 -16.38
C ILE A 258 1.48 0.70 -17.32
N ILE A 259 0.57 1.53 -16.81
CA ILE A 259 -0.20 2.48 -17.63
C ILE A 259 0.73 3.45 -18.35
N PHE A 260 1.71 3.99 -17.64
CA PHE A 260 2.73 4.88 -18.22
C PHE A 260 3.48 4.18 -19.36
N ARG A 261 3.97 2.95 -19.15
CA ARG A 261 4.70 2.20 -20.19
C ARG A 261 3.81 1.82 -21.37
N LEU A 262 2.56 1.41 -21.13
CA LEU A 262 1.60 1.13 -22.18
C LEU A 262 1.32 2.38 -23.02
N ALA A 263 1.10 3.53 -22.37
CA ALA A 263 0.94 4.81 -23.04
C ALA A 263 2.18 5.17 -23.87
N MET A 264 3.38 4.97 -23.33
CA MET A 264 4.63 5.22 -24.06
C MET A 264 4.83 4.32 -25.29
N ILE A 265 4.40 3.05 -25.22
CA ILE A 265 4.55 2.08 -26.31
C ILE A 265 3.50 2.30 -27.41
N PHE A 266 2.24 2.54 -27.02
CA PHE A 266 1.10 2.56 -27.95
C PHE A 266 0.57 3.96 -28.26
N GLY A 267 0.90 4.96 -27.45
CA GLY A 267 0.44 6.34 -27.59
C GLY A 267 1.36 7.24 -28.42
N GLY A 268 2.58 6.78 -28.74
CA GLY A 268 3.42 7.48 -29.72
C GLY A 268 2.74 7.47 -31.09
N LYS A 269 2.65 8.64 -31.73
CA LYS A 269 2.14 8.73 -33.12
C LYS A 269 2.85 7.68 -33.98
N ARG A 270 2.05 6.78 -34.56
CA ARG A 270 2.43 6.05 -35.76
C ARG A 270 2.39 7.08 -36.87
N ASP A 271 3.54 7.67 -37.18
CA ASP A 271 3.72 8.34 -38.47
C ASP A 271 3.60 7.31 -39.60
#